data_AF-A0A6I7LKJ0-F1
#
_entry.id   AF-A0A6I7LKJ0-F1
#
_cell.length_a   1.000
_cell.length_b   1.000
_cell.length_c   1.000
_cell.angle_alpha   90.00
_cell.angle_beta   90.00
_cell.angle_gamma   90.00
#
_symmetry.space_group_name_H-M   'P 1'
#
loop_
_entity.id
_entity.type
_entity.pdbx_description
1 polymer ?
#
loop_
_entity_poly.entity_id
_entity_poly.type
_entity_poly.pdbx_seq_one_letter_code
_entity_poly.pdbx_strand_id
1 'polypeptide(L)'
;MEIKTYIEDLFKYLESFEKGAVEFETEAFLQTYNGIYAVFQALRQQRNEAVDVDQYFLSRIERTPLNSSDLRQLSIQIMITYFESEADTDGQSNQSYLYCRGLRAVKQDIPFFEQHLIPLLFKEGALGSNFRLHQFFLNEIGRYMGKFGKKVIPNLNPEEFGALNDSMKILELIRRRLEMGNELLKDRTSLEFHLQRINAFTKLGQKSKLYERYLTEWQYLRKTSFWAAVKRFLSELGGKFRGAFSSSRYFRLVMTQRTPAYFYYFFLIVLFIFLAIYVPMKWSSYSRNKLNELNNRATAVQSGTLR
;
A
#
# COMPACT_ATOMS: atom_id res chain seq x y z
N MET A 1 20.44 -23.38 -24.48
CA MET A 1 19.65 -22.89 -25.64
C MET A 1 18.33 -22.22 -25.23
N GLU A 2 17.70 -22.60 -24.11
CA GLU A 2 16.40 -22.04 -23.67
C GLU A 2 16.47 -20.59 -23.16
N ILE A 3 17.53 -20.19 -22.45
CA ILE A 3 17.61 -18.86 -21.83
C ILE A 3 17.62 -17.69 -22.84
N LYS A 4 18.30 -17.85 -23.97
CA LYS A 4 18.37 -16.80 -25.01
C LYS A 4 16.99 -16.48 -25.59
N THR A 5 16.11 -17.47 -25.69
CA THR A 5 14.70 -17.27 -26.08
C THR A 5 13.95 -16.44 -25.05
N TYR A 6 14.09 -16.76 -23.75
CA TYR A 6 13.49 -15.95 -22.70
C TYR A 6 14.01 -14.50 -22.72
N ILE A 7 15.32 -14.30 -22.94
CA ILE A 7 15.89 -12.95 -23.07
C ILE A 7 15.30 -12.25 -24.29
N GLU A 8 15.18 -12.92 -25.43
CA GLU A 8 14.56 -12.33 -26.61
C GLU A 8 13.10 -11.93 -26.37
N ASP A 9 12.31 -12.79 -25.73
CA ASP A 9 10.91 -12.52 -25.41
C ASP A 9 10.76 -11.39 -24.39
N LEU A 10 11.64 -11.31 -23.39
CA LEU A 10 11.72 -10.18 -22.48
C LEU A 10 11.84 -8.87 -23.27
N PHE A 11 12.80 -8.78 -24.19
CA PHE A 11 13.00 -7.57 -24.98
C PHE A 11 11.82 -7.25 -25.90
N LYS A 12 11.13 -8.27 -26.45
CA LYS A 12 9.87 -8.07 -27.17
C LYS A 12 8.80 -7.47 -26.26
N TYR A 13 8.63 -7.96 -25.03
CA TYR A 13 7.66 -7.38 -24.09
C TYR A 13 7.99 -5.92 -23.73
N LEU A 14 9.27 -5.59 -23.56
CA LEU A 14 9.70 -4.21 -23.33
C LEU A 14 9.34 -3.30 -24.51
N GLU A 15 9.57 -3.77 -25.74
CA GLU A 15 9.20 -3.03 -26.95
C GLU A 15 7.68 -2.89 -27.12
N SER A 16 6.91 -3.93 -26.80
CA SER A 16 5.44 -3.88 -26.84
C SER A 16 4.88 -2.88 -25.84
N PHE A 17 5.46 -2.82 -24.63
CA PHE A 17 5.10 -1.82 -23.62
C PHE A 17 5.40 -0.40 -24.11
N GLU A 18 6.56 -0.19 -24.73
CA GLU A 18 6.99 1.11 -25.27
C GLU A 18 6.10 1.62 -26.40
N LYS A 19 5.59 0.72 -27.24
CA LYS A 19 4.68 1.06 -28.34
C LYS A 19 3.24 1.29 -27.88
N GLY A 20 2.96 1.15 -26.58
CA GLY A 20 1.60 1.25 -26.04
C GLY A 20 0.66 0.18 -26.60
N ALA A 21 1.19 -1.00 -26.93
CA ALA A 21 0.39 -2.08 -27.47
C ALA A 21 -0.70 -2.49 -26.46
N VAL A 22 -1.93 -2.63 -26.95
CA VAL A 22 -3.10 -3.08 -26.16
C VAL A 22 -2.85 -4.47 -25.53
N GLU A 23 -1.92 -5.23 -26.10
CA GLU A 23 -1.59 -6.62 -25.77
C GLU A 23 -0.42 -6.78 -24.79
N PHE A 24 0.00 -5.75 -24.04
CA PHE A 24 1.04 -5.97 -23.01
C PHE A 24 0.52 -6.92 -21.90
N GLU A 25 0.96 -8.18 -21.96
CA GLU A 25 0.59 -9.20 -20.99
C GLU A 25 1.52 -9.18 -19.78
N THR A 26 1.03 -8.59 -18.69
CA THR A 26 1.81 -8.46 -17.45
C THR A 26 2.23 -9.81 -16.89
N GLU A 27 1.36 -10.82 -16.92
CA GLU A 27 1.70 -12.15 -16.40
C GLU A 27 2.81 -12.82 -17.19
N ALA A 28 2.71 -12.79 -18.51
CA ALA A 28 3.69 -13.40 -19.39
C ALA A 28 5.06 -12.72 -19.21
N PHE A 29 5.08 -11.37 -19.15
CA PHE A 29 6.29 -10.62 -18.84
C PHE A 29 6.92 -11.06 -17.51
N LEU A 30 6.14 -11.15 -16.44
CA LEU A 30 6.63 -11.56 -15.11
C LEU A 30 7.15 -12.99 -15.10
N GLN A 31 6.48 -13.91 -15.79
CA GLN A 31 6.92 -15.30 -15.94
C GLN A 31 8.25 -15.37 -16.70
N THR A 32 8.37 -14.67 -17.82
CA THR A 32 9.61 -14.58 -18.60
C THR A 32 10.75 -14.01 -17.76
N TYR A 33 10.54 -12.91 -17.05
CA TYR A 33 11.56 -12.32 -16.17
C TYR A 33 12.02 -13.33 -15.10
N ASN A 34 11.08 -13.98 -14.41
CA ASN A 34 11.42 -14.95 -13.37
C ASN A 34 12.12 -16.20 -13.94
N GLY A 35 11.75 -16.64 -15.14
CA GLY A 35 12.40 -17.75 -15.84
C GLY A 35 13.88 -17.47 -16.14
N ILE A 36 14.19 -16.23 -16.53
CA ILE A 36 15.58 -15.77 -16.71
C ILE A 36 16.33 -15.76 -15.37
N TYR A 37 15.72 -15.19 -14.33
CA TYR A 37 16.36 -15.10 -13.01
C TYR A 37 16.66 -16.48 -12.41
N ALA A 38 15.75 -17.45 -12.58
CA ALA A 38 15.86 -18.79 -12.01
C ALA A 38 17.11 -19.57 -12.46
N VAL A 39 17.68 -19.23 -13.63
CA VAL A 39 18.85 -19.92 -14.18
C VAL A 39 20.18 -19.27 -13.82
N PHE A 40 20.20 -18.09 -13.18
CA PHE A 40 21.45 -17.39 -12.84
C PHE A 40 22.38 -18.21 -11.94
N GLN A 41 21.82 -18.88 -10.92
CA GLN A 41 22.61 -19.74 -10.04
C GLN A 41 23.18 -20.97 -10.75
N ALA A 42 22.46 -21.51 -11.75
CA ALA A 42 22.96 -22.61 -12.57
C ALA A 42 24.11 -22.14 -13.47
N LEU A 43 23.98 -20.95 -14.07
CA LEU A 43 25.02 -20.34 -14.91
C LEU A 43 26.31 -20.05 -14.13
N ARG A 44 26.22 -19.79 -12.83
CA ARG A 44 27.40 -19.67 -11.95
C ARG A 44 28.34 -20.88 -12.04
N GLN A 45 27.80 -22.08 -12.26
CA GLN A 45 28.58 -23.32 -12.40
C GLN A 45 29.03 -23.58 -13.84
N GLN A 46 28.48 -22.84 -14.82
CA GLN A 46 28.68 -23.04 -16.25
C GLN A 46 29.27 -21.78 -16.89
N ARG A 47 30.54 -21.50 -16.53
CA ARG A 47 31.25 -20.26 -16.88
C ARG A 47 31.12 -19.82 -18.34
N ASN A 48 31.39 -20.71 -19.29
CA ASN A 48 31.33 -20.35 -20.72
C ASN A 48 29.92 -19.96 -21.16
N GLU A 49 28.89 -20.59 -20.58
CA GLU A 49 27.50 -20.25 -20.86
C GLU A 49 27.13 -18.92 -20.21
N ALA A 50 27.62 -18.62 -18.99
CA ALA A 50 27.43 -17.32 -18.36
C ALA A 50 28.01 -16.17 -19.21
N VAL A 51 29.20 -16.34 -19.78
CA VAL A 51 29.83 -15.35 -20.67
C VAL A 51 29.00 -15.15 -21.95
N ASP A 52 28.55 -16.24 -22.57
CA ASP A 52 27.71 -16.19 -23.78
C ASP A 52 26.35 -15.52 -23.51
N VAL A 53 25.74 -15.78 -22.35
CA VAL A 53 24.51 -15.13 -21.91
C VAL A 53 24.72 -13.63 -21.65
N ASP A 54 25.81 -13.25 -20.97
CA ASP A 54 26.17 -11.86 -20.72
C ASP A 54 26.35 -11.06 -22.02
N GLN A 55 27.09 -11.61 -22.97
CA GLN A 55 27.28 -11.02 -24.30
C GLN A 55 25.96 -10.93 -25.07
N TYR A 56 25.09 -11.93 -24.95
CA TYR A 56 23.78 -11.89 -25.56
C TYR A 56 22.91 -10.78 -24.97
N PHE A 57 22.88 -10.62 -23.64
CA PHE A 57 22.24 -9.47 -22.99
C PHE A 57 22.78 -8.15 -23.52
N LEU A 58 24.10 -7.98 -23.53
CA LEU A 58 24.74 -6.75 -24.02
C LEU A 58 24.27 -6.41 -25.44
N SER A 59 24.30 -7.38 -26.35
CA SER A 59 23.87 -7.22 -27.74
C SER A 59 22.39 -6.82 -27.91
N ARG A 60 21.55 -7.09 -26.91
CA ARG A 60 20.14 -6.69 -26.88
C ARG A 60 19.97 -5.32 -26.22
N ILE A 61 20.73 -5.05 -25.15
CA ILE A 61 20.72 -3.79 -24.41
C ILE A 61 21.18 -2.62 -25.29
N GLU A 62 22.23 -2.82 -26.10
CA GLU A 62 22.80 -1.75 -26.93
C GLU A 62 21.86 -1.28 -28.06
N ARG A 63 20.84 -2.06 -28.42
CA ARG A 63 19.94 -1.73 -29.53
C ARG A 63 18.99 -0.57 -29.23
N THR A 64 18.63 -0.38 -27.97
CA THR A 64 17.63 0.61 -27.56
C THR A 64 18.07 1.29 -26.27
N PRO A 65 18.00 2.63 -26.16
CA PRO A 65 18.37 3.34 -24.95
C PRO A 65 17.64 2.82 -23.70
N LEU A 66 18.36 2.66 -22.58
CA LEU A 66 17.78 2.14 -21.34
C LEU A 66 16.64 2.99 -20.78
N ASN A 67 16.63 4.28 -21.09
CA ASN A 67 15.64 5.27 -20.62
C ASN A 67 14.44 5.43 -21.57
N SER A 68 14.27 4.55 -22.56
CA SER A 68 13.10 4.60 -23.46
C SER A 68 11.77 4.38 -22.74
N SER A 69 11.77 3.59 -21.67
CA SER A 69 10.62 3.42 -20.79
C SER A 69 11.05 3.10 -19.35
N ASP A 70 10.19 3.45 -18.39
CA ASP A 70 10.40 3.09 -16.99
C ASP A 70 10.52 1.57 -16.81
N LEU A 71 9.71 0.80 -17.57
CA LEU A 71 9.73 -0.67 -17.54
C LEU A 71 11.09 -1.20 -18.02
N ARG A 72 11.61 -0.71 -19.15
CA ARG A 72 12.93 -1.10 -19.65
C ARG A 72 14.02 -0.79 -18.63
N GLN A 73 14.02 0.44 -18.12
CA GLN A 73 15.06 0.89 -17.20
C GLN A 73 15.06 0.04 -15.93
N LEU A 74 13.91 -0.18 -15.30
CA LEU A 74 13.79 -1.01 -14.10
C LEU A 74 14.19 -2.45 -14.38
N SER A 75 13.64 -3.06 -15.44
CA SER A 75 13.87 -4.46 -15.77
C SER A 75 15.34 -4.76 -16.02
N ILE A 76 15.98 -3.98 -16.89
CA ILE A 76 17.36 -4.25 -17.29
C ILE A 76 18.32 -3.91 -16.14
N GLN A 77 18.15 -2.75 -15.48
CA GLN A 77 19.07 -2.37 -14.41
C GLN A 77 19.02 -3.36 -13.24
N ILE A 78 17.83 -3.84 -12.85
CA ILE A 78 17.70 -4.80 -11.75
C ILE A 78 18.26 -6.15 -12.16
N MET A 79 17.83 -6.69 -13.31
CA MET A 79 18.19 -8.03 -13.75
C MET A 79 19.68 -8.19 -14.05
N ILE A 80 20.30 -7.21 -14.69
CA ILE A 80 21.74 -7.27 -14.99
C ILE A 80 22.58 -7.12 -13.72
N THR A 81 22.12 -6.33 -12.75
CA THR A 81 22.79 -6.24 -11.44
C THR A 81 22.68 -7.57 -10.69
N TYR A 82 21.53 -8.25 -10.77
CA TYR A 82 21.40 -9.60 -10.22
C TYR A 82 22.27 -10.61 -10.93
N PHE A 83 22.31 -10.56 -12.27
CA PHE A 83 23.12 -11.46 -13.08
C PHE A 83 24.60 -11.39 -12.67
N GLU A 84 25.16 -10.18 -12.56
CA GLU A 84 26.53 -10.00 -12.08
C GLU A 84 26.71 -10.58 -10.67
N SER A 85 25.79 -10.28 -9.75
CA SER A 85 25.94 -10.72 -8.35
C SER A 85 25.77 -12.23 -8.13
N GLU A 86 25.06 -12.93 -9.02
CA GLU A 86 24.72 -14.34 -8.85
C GLU A 86 25.48 -15.27 -9.79
N ALA A 87 25.67 -14.87 -11.05
CA ALA A 87 26.27 -15.70 -12.10
C ALA A 87 27.77 -15.41 -12.30
N ASP A 88 28.22 -14.16 -12.14
CA ASP A 88 29.64 -13.83 -12.27
C ASP A 88 30.43 -14.31 -11.03
N THR A 89 31.60 -14.90 -11.28
CA THR A 89 32.47 -15.45 -10.22
C THR A 89 33.92 -15.00 -10.35
N ASP A 90 34.34 -14.65 -11.57
CA ASP A 90 35.73 -14.36 -11.91
C ASP A 90 35.89 -13.05 -12.71
N GLY A 91 34.81 -12.29 -12.88
CA GLY A 91 34.85 -11.00 -13.56
C GLY A 91 34.71 -11.08 -15.08
N GLN A 92 34.35 -12.24 -15.64
CA GLN A 92 34.31 -12.45 -17.09
C GLN A 92 32.90 -12.34 -17.69
N SER A 93 31.86 -12.56 -16.90
CA SER A 93 30.46 -12.44 -17.33
C SER A 93 29.79 -11.21 -16.71
N ASN A 94 30.39 -10.03 -16.94
CA ASN A 94 29.91 -8.76 -16.38
C ASN A 94 29.90 -7.60 -17.39
N GLN A 95 30.08 -7.87 -18.68
CA GLN A 95 30.15 -6.81 -19.70
C GLN A 95 28.82 -6.05 -19.80
N SER A 96 27.68 -6.76 -19.74
CA SER A 96 26.36 -6.12 -19.70
C SER A 96 26.20 -5.23 -18.46
N TYR A 97 26.70 -5.68 -17.30
CA TYR A 97 26.69 -4.91 -16.05
C TYR A 97 27.58 -3.67 -16.14
N LEU A 98 28.82 -3.81 -16.60
CA LEU A 98 29.75 -2.70 -16.77
C LEU A 98 29.20 -1.66 -17.73
N TYR A 99 28.57 -2.09 -18.83
CA TYR A 99 27.88 -1.19 -19.76
C TYR A 99 26.73 -0.44 -19.07
N CYS A 100 25.81 -1.16 -18.43
CA CYS A 100 24.66 -0.54 -17.74
C CYS A 100 25.10 0.41 -16.63
N ARG A 101 26.11 0.03 -15.85
CA ARG A 101 26.74 0.84 -14.79
C ARG A 101 27.44 2.08 -15.37
N GLY A 102 28.07 1.94 -16.54
CA GLY A 102 28.67 3.03 -17.31
C GLY A 102 27.67 4.14 -17.66
N LEU A 103 26.39 3.80 -17.84
CA LEU A 103 25.32 4.75 -18.13
C LEU A 103 24.68 5.42 -16.89
N ARG A 104 24.94 4.91 -15.68
CA ARG A 104 24.35 5.46 -14.44
C ARG A 104 25.02 6.76 -14.02
N ALA A 105 24.25 7.69 -13.46
CA ALA A 105 24.80 8.85 -12.75
C ALA A 105 25.57 8.43 -11.48
N VAL A 106 25.05 7.42 -10.77
CA VAL A 106 25.67 6.85 -9.57
C VAL A 106 26.16 5.44 -9.88
N LYS A 107 27.47 5.22 -9.73
CA LYS A 107 28.12 3.95 -10.11
C LYS A 107 27.92 2.83 -9.09
N GLN A 108 27.64 3.16 -7.83
CA GLN A 108 27.43 2.14 -6.79
C GLN A 108 25.98 1.63 -6.86
N ASP A 109 25.78 0.31 -6.76
CA ASP A 109 24.46 -0.30 -6.93
C ASP A 109 23.45 0.17 -5.88
N ILE A 110 23.80 0.06 -4.60
CA ILE A 110 22.89 0.43 -3.50
C ILE A 110 22.46 1.90 -3.60
N PRO A 111 23.35 2.90 -3.68
CA PRO A 111 22.93 4.28 -3.86
C PRO A 111 22.15 4.52 -5.16
N PHE A 112 22.47 3.82 -6.27
CA PHE A 112 21.69 3.95 -7.50
C PHE A 112 20.26 3.44 -7.34
N PHE A 113 20.06 2.33 -6.64
CA PHE A 113 18.73 1.81 -6.36
C PHE A 113 17.92 2.79 -5.49
N GLU A 114 18.53 3.32 -4.42
CA GLU A 114 17.87 4.26 -3.49
C GLU A 114 17.57 5.62 -4.13
N GLN A 115 18.51 6.17 -4.89
CA GLN A 115 18.45 7.55 -5.39
C GLN A 115 17.81 7.66 -6.78
N HIS A 116 17.76 6.57 -7.55
CA HIS A 116 17.26 6.59 -8.92
C HIS A 116 16.13 5.60 -9.16
N LEU A 117 16.34 4.29 -8.96
CA LEU A 117 15.32 3.29 -9.32
C LEU A 117 14.07 3.35 -8.44
N ILE A 118 14.24 3.58 -7.13
CA ILE A 118 13.10 3.71 -6.21
C ILE A 118 12.28 4.96 -6.51
N PRO A 119 12.88 6.17 -6.65
CA PRO A 119 12.14 7.34 -7.12
C PRO A 119 11.47 7.13 -8.48
N LEU A 120 12.13 6.47 -9.44
CA LEU A 120 11.56 6.14 -10.75
C LEU A 120 10.31 5.26 -10.60
N LEU A 121 10.37 4.24 -9.74
CA LEU A 121 9.24 3.35 -9.47
C LEU A 121 8.02 4.11 -8.95
N PHE A 122 8.22 5.13 -8.12
CA PHE A 122 7.10 5.89 -7.51
C PHE A 122 6.76 7.20 -8.23
N LYS A 123 7.35 7.46 -9.41
CA LYS A 123 7.01 8.61 -10.25
C LYS A 123 5.55 8.50 -10.72
N GLU A 124 4.90 9.63 -10.88
CA GLU A 124 3.54 9.68 -11.42
C GLU A 124 3.47 9.05 -12.82
N GLY A 125 2.49 8.16 -13.03
CA GLY A 125 2.31 7.44 -14.29
C GLY A 125 3.31 6.31 -14.56
N ALA A 126 4.29 6.07 -13.66
CA ALA A 126 5.30 5.05 -13.86
C ALA A 126 4.68 3.67 -14.13
N LEU A 127 5.32 2.90 -15.01
CA LEU A 127 4.88 1.56 -15.40
C LEU A 127 3.42 1.51 -15.90
N GLY A 128 2.94 2.60 -16.52
CA GLY A 128 1.55 2.69 -17.01
C GLY A 128 0.51 2.60 -15.88
N SER A 129 0.89 2.95 -14.65
CA SER A 129 0.08 2.78 -13.43
C SER A 129 -0.30 1.31 -13.13
N ASN A 130 0.41 0.35 -13.70
CA ASN A 130 0.16 -1.08 -13.45
C ASN A 130 0.73 -1.50 -12.09
N PHE A 131 -0.15 -1.59 -11.10
CA PHE A 131 0.25 -1.90 -9.74
C PHE A 131 0.96 -3.24 -9.57
N ARG A 132 0.67 -4.23 -10.43
CA ARG A 132 1.33 -5.54 -10.33
C ARG A 132 2.81 -5.46 -10.71
N LEU A 133 3.14 -4.68 -11.74
CA LEU A 133 4.54 -4.38 -12.09
C LEU A 133 5.22 -3.58 -10.97
N HIS A 134 4.53 -2.59 -10.41
CA HIS A 134 5.03 -1.82 -9.26
C HIS A 134 5.40 -2.73 -8.09
N GLN A 135 4.47 -3.60 -7.69
CA GLN A 135 4.68 -4.55 -6.59
C GLN A 135 5.81 -5.52 -6.90
N PHE A 136 5.90 -6.01 -8.14
CA PHE A 136 6.97 -6.88 -8.58
C PHE A 136 8.35 -6.21 -8.43
N PHE A 137 8.57 -5.06 -9.04
CA PHE A 137 9.87 -4.39 -8.96
C PHE A 137 10.21 -3.90 -7.56
N LEU A 138 9.22 -3.47 -6.77
CA LEU A 138 9.46 -3.14 -5.37
C LEU A 138 9.98 -4.35 -4.57
N ASN A 139 9.42 -5.54 -4.82
CA ASN A 139 9.89 -6.77 -4.18
C ASN A 139 11.29 -7.15 -4.65
N GLU A 140 11.58 -7.04 -5.95
CA GLU A 140 12.92 -7.34 -6.49
C GLU A 140 13.98 -6.39 -5.93
N ILE A 141 13.70 -5.09 -5.89
CA ILE A 141 14.57 -4.12 -5.22
C ILE A 141 14.71 -4.46 -3.73
N GLY A 142 13.60 -4.77 -3.04
CA GLY A 142 13.61 -5.14 -1.63
C GLY A 142 14.51 -6.36 -1.34
N ARG A 143 14.42 -7.39 -2.18
CA ARG A 143 15.26 -8.60 -2.10
C ARG A 143 16.74 -8.28 -2.34
N TYR A 144 17.04 -7.48 -3.37
CA TYR A 144 18.42 -7.10 -3.69
C TYR A 144 19.04 -6.32 -2.52
N MET A 145 18.31 -5.33 -2.01
CA MET A 145 18.70 -4.50 -0.87
C MET A 145 18.81 -5.29 0.44
N GLY A 146 18.05 -6.37 0.59
CA GLY A 146 18.18 -7.29 1.73
C GLY A 146 19.45 -8.14 1.66
N LYS A 147 19.83 -8.58 0.46
CA LYS A 147 21.01 -9.44 0.23
C LYS A 147 22.33 -8.66 0.22
N PHE A 148 22.35 -7.48 -0.40
CA PHE A 148 23.58 -6.71 -0.65
C PHE A 148 23.61 -5.32 0.02
N GLY A 149 22.47 -4.84 0.53
CA GLY A 149 22.37 -3.56 1.20
C GLY A 149 22.61 -3.61 2.71
N LYS A 150 22.31 -2.50 3.39
CA LYS A 150 22.33 -2.43 4.86
C LYS A 150 21.25 -3.34 5.43
N LYS A 151 21.50 -4.07 6.52
CA LYS A 151 20.44 -4.89 7.15
C LYS A 151 19.27 -4.02 7.64
N VAL A 152 18.07 -4.60 7.65
CA VAL A 152 16.90 -3.95 8.27
C VAL A 152 17.18 -3.75 9.76
N ILE A 153 16.81 -2.58 10.29
CA ILE A 153 16.97 -2.25 11.71
C ILE A 153 15.67 -2.59 12.43
N PRO A 154 15.58 -3.66 13.24
CA PRO A 154 14.31 -4.08 13.84
C PRO A 154 13.69 -3.00 14.73
N ASN A 155 14.55 -2.28 15.46
CA ASN A 155 14.19 -1.26 16.46
C ASN A 155 14.18 0.18 15.90
N LEU A 156 14.03 0.34 14.58
CA LEU A 156 13.90 1.66 13.95
C LEU A 156 12.74 2.42 14.63
N ASN A 157 12.99 3.66 15.06
CA ASN A 157 11.97 4.42 15.76
C ASN A 157 11.06 5.20 14.77
N PRO A 158 9.85 5.64 15.17
CA PRO A 158 8.93 6.36 14.29
C PRO A 158 9.47 7.70 13.76
N GLU A 159 10.40 8.35 14.46
CA GLU A 159 10.98 9.63 14.06
C GLU A 159 12.01 9.44 12.94
N GLU A 160 12.89 8.45 13.08
CA GLU A 160 13.84 8.02 12.06
C GLU A 160 13.11 7.56 10.80
N PHE A 161 12.05 6.76 10.94
CA PHE A 161 11.18 6.40 9.83
C PHE A 161 10.52 7.64 9.20
N GLY A 162 10.07 8.58 10.04
CA GLY A 162 9.47 9.84 9.63
C GLY A 162 10.39 10.71 8.76
N ALA A 163 11.69 10.69 9.04
CA ALA A 163 12.73 11.43 8.33
C ALA A 163 13.04 10.88 6.92
N LEU A 164 12.66 9.63 6.62
CA LEU A 164 12.84 9.04 5.29
C LEU A 164 11.95 9.73 4.24
N ASN A 165 12.44 9.80 3.01
CA ASN A 165 11.63 10.18 1.85
C ASN A 165 10.47 9.19 1.65
N ASP A 166 9.36 9.62 1.07
CA ASP A 166 8.15 8.78 1.02
C ASP A 166 8.34 7.48 0.22
N SER A 167 9.09 7.50 -0.88
CA SER A 167 9.46 6.29 -1.62
C SER A 167 10.33 5.34 -0.78
N MET A 168 11.27 5.90 0.01
CA MET A 168 12.12 5.14 0.92
C MET A 168 11.34 4.57 2.11
N LYS A 169 10.29 5.24 2.58
CA LYS A 169 9.37 4.70 3.57
C LYS A 169 8.70 3.42 3.07
N ILE A 170 8.22 3.43 1.82
CA ILE A 170 7.61 2.24 1.22
C ILE A 170 8.65 1.13 1.00
N LEU A 171 9.87 1.48 0.57
CA LEU A 171 10.98 0.52 0.49
C LEU A 171 11.29 -0.11 1.85
N GLU A 172 11.40 0.70 2.90
CA GLU A 172 11.71 0.18 4.23
C GLU A 172 10.61 -0.74 4.75
N LEU A 173 9.33 -0.38 4.55
CA LEU A 173 8.21 -1.24 4.92
C LEU A 173 8.24 -2.58 4.17
N ILE A 174 8.52 -2.61 2.86
CA ILE A 174 8.59 -3.90 2.16
C ILE A 174 9.78 -4.75 2.63
N ARG A 175 10.94 -4.13 2.88
CA ARG A 175 12.13 -4.84 3.35
C ARG A 175 11.89 -5.47 4.72
N ARG A 176 11.25 -4.73 5.62
CA ARG A 176 10.79 -5.25 6.92
C ARG A 176 9.83 -6.42 6.78
N ARG A 177 8.88 -6.36 5.84
CA ARG A 177 7.97 -7.50 5.58
C ARG A 177 8.70 -8.73 5.04
N LEU A 178 9.68 -8.54 4.16
CA LEU A 178 10.47 -9.63 3.60
C LEU A 178 11.36 -10.30 4.66
N GLU A 179 11.95 -9.52 5.57
CA GLU A 179 12.88 -10.03 6.59
C GLU A 179 12.17 -10.51 7.88
N MET A 180 11.15 -9.78 8.34
CA MET A 180 10.48 -9.99 9.63
C MET A 180 9.08 -10.60 9.50
N GLY A 181 8.57 -10.76 8.28
CA GLY A 181 7.27 -11.38 7.99
C GLY A 181 6.09 -10.40 7.94
N ASN A 182 4.89 -10.95 7.76
CA ASN A 182 3.69 -10.16 7.43
C ASN A 182 2.88 -9.69 8.65
N GLU A 183 3.13 -10.23 9.84
CA GLU A 183 2.30 -10.01 11.02
C GLU A 183 2.76 -8.85 11.92
N LEU A 184 3.55 -7.92 11.40
CA LEU A 184 4.21 -6.86 12.18
C LEU A 184 3.20 -5.98 12.94
N LEU A 185 2.03 -5.70 12.38
CA LEU A 185 0.99 -4.94 13.09
C LEU A 185 0.47 -5.58 14.40
N LYS A 186 0.64 -6.89 14.59
CA LYS A 186 0.22 -7.57 15.81
C LYS A 186 1.29 -7.48 16.90
N ASP A 187 2.55 -7.28 16.49
CA ASP A 187 3.68 -7.18 17.40
C ASP A 187 3.78 -5.75 17.97
N ARG A 188 3.64 -5.65 19.30
CA ARG A 188 3.66 -4.37 20.03
C ARG A 188 5.02 -3.68 20.03
N THR A 189 6.10 -4.42 19.78
CA THR A 189 7.45 -3.88 19.71
C THR A 189 7.86 -3.48 18.29
N SER A 190 7.03 -3.79 17.30
CA SER A 190 7.31 -3.45 15.90
C SER A 190 7.10 -1.95 15.63
N LEU A 191 7.91 -1.43 14.71
CA LEU A 191 7.71 -0.10 14.15
C LEU A 191 6.29 0.05 13.59
N GLU A 192 5.78 -0.96 12.88
CA GLU A 192 4.48 -0.93 12.21
C GLU A 192 3.32 -0.73 13.18
N PHE A 193 3.37 -1.36 14.35
CA PHE A 193 2.40 -1.14 15.42
C PHE A 193 2.47 0.30 15.94
N HIS A 194 3.66 0.85 16.15
CA HIS A 194 3.83 2.24 16.57
C HIS A 194 3.35 3.24 15.52
N LEU A 195 3.71 3.04 14.24
CA LEU A 195 3.27 3.85 13.10
C LEU A 195 1.74 3.85 12.95
N GLN A 196 1.09 2.71 13.18
CA GLN A 196 -0.37 2.63 13.19
C GLN A 196 -0.98 3.49 14.29
N ARG A 197 -0.41 3.52 15.50
CA ARG A 197 -0.94 4.31 16.62
C ARG A 197 -0.87 5.82 16.40
N ILE A 198 0.13 6.30 15.67
CA ILE A 198 0.32 7.72 15.36
C ILE A 198 -0.31 8.14 14.02
N ASN A 199 -1.11 7.27 13.40
CA ASN A 199 -1.76 7.47 12.10
C ASN A 199 -0.77 7.78 10.94
N ALA A 200 0.47 7.28 11.02
CA ALA A 200 1.49 7.53 9.99
C ALA A 200 1.09 6.92 8.64
N PHE A 201 0.52 5.72 8.63
CA PHE A 201 0.06 5.06 7.40
C PHE A 201 -1.06 5.84 6.70
N THR A 202 -2.01 6.40 7.45
CA THR A 202 -3.08 7.24 6.89
C THR A 202 -2.50 8.49 6.24
N LYS A 203 -1.57 9.17 6.92
CA LYS A 203 -0.88 10.35 6.37
C LYS A 203 -0.08 10.02 5.11
N LEU A 204 0.60 8.87 5.09
CA LEU A 204 1.39 8.43 3.94
C LEU A 204 0.49 8.06 2.75
N GLY A 205 -0.61 7.35 2.99
CA GLY A 205 -1.59 6.99 1.96
C GLY A 205 -2.26 8.21 1.32
N GLN A 206 -2.50 9.27 2.08
CA GLN A 206 -3.09 10.52 1.56
C GLN A 206 -2.20 11.24 0.53
N LYS A 207 -0.89 10.98 0.51
CA LYS A 207 0.04 11.65 -0.41
C LYS A 207 0.01 11.09 -1.82
N SER A 208 -0.31 9.80 -1.99
CA SER A 208 -0.34 9.16 -3.30
C SER A 208 -1.25 7.94 -3.28
N LYS A 209 -2.08 7.81 -4.32
CA LYS A 209 -2.95 6.63 -4.54
C LYS A 209 -2.15 5.33 -4.58
N LEU A 210 -0.91 5.40 -5.07
CA LEU A 210 -0.02 4.25 -5.13
C LEU A 210 0.40 3.81 -3.72
N TYR A 211 0.79 4.75 -2.85
CA TYR A 211 1.10 4.47 -1.45
C TYR A 211 -0.10 3.91 -0.69
N GLU A 212 -1.28 4.51 -0.90
CA GLU A 212 -2.52 3.99 -0.32
C GLU A 212 -2.79 2.54 -0.73
N ARG A 213 -2.58 2.21 -2.01
CA ARG A 213 -2.77 0.85 -2.54
C ARG A 213 -1.83 -0.15 -1.89
N TYR A 214 -0.54 0.17 -1.77
CA TYR A 214 0.44 -0.67 -1.05
C TYR A 214 0.03 -0.89 0.41
N LEU A 215 -0.24 0.20 1.14
CA LEU A 215 -0.60 0.12 2.55
C LEU A 215 -1.93 -0.62 2.78
N THR A 216 -2.83 -0.60 1.80
CA THR A 216 -4.08 -1.38 1.83
C THR A 216 -3.82 -2.86 1.61
N GLU A 217 -3.04 -3.24 0.59
CA GLU A 217 -2.68 -4.65 0.35
C GLU A 217 -1.92 -5.25 1.54
N TRP A 218 -1.05 -4.46 2.15
CA TRP A 218 -0.30 -4.84 3.34
C TRP A 218 -1.12 -4.85 4.62
N GLN A 219 -2.40 -4.46 4.55
CA GLN A 219 -3.34 -4.35 5.66
C GLN A 219 -2.93 -3.34 6.74
N TYR A 220 -2.04 -2.40 6.39
CA TYR A 220 -1.57 -1.31 7.26
C TYR A 220 -2.62 -0.22 7.42
N LEU A 221 -3.41 0.01 6.38
CA LEU A 221 -4.63 0.82 6.47
C LEU A 221 -5.79 -0.03 6.95
N ARG A 222 -6.08 0.05 8.26
CA ARG A 222 -7.35 -0.47 8.78
C ARG A 222 -8.46 0.44 8.28
N LYS A 223 -9.29 -0.08 7.36
CA LYS A 223 -10.62 0.47 7.10
C LYS A 223 -11.43 0.28 8.39
N THR A 224 -11.36 1.24 9.30
CA THR A 224 -12.26 1.26 10.45
C THR A 224 -13.66 1.40 9.88
N SER A 225 -14.48 0.36 10.04
CA SER A 225 -15.93 0.51 9.88
C SER A 225 -16.35 1.76 10.63
N PHE A 226 -17.20 2.59 10.02
CA PHE A 226 -17.72 3.82 10.63
C PHE A 226 -18.10 3.61 12.11
N TRP A 227 -18.68 2.46 12.44
CA TRP A 227 -19.04 2.04 13.79
C TRP A 227 -17.86 1.79 14.73
N ALA A 228 -16.73 1.29 14.24
CA ALA A 228 -15.52 1.12 15.04
C ALA A 228 -14.87 2.47 15.36
N ALA A 229 -14.89 3.41 14.41
CA ALA A 229 -14.44 4.79 14.64
C ALA A 229 -15.35 5.52 15.64
N VAL A 230 -16.68 5.39 15.48
CA VAL A 230 -17.68 5.94 16.41
C VAL A 230 -17.54 5.31 17.80
N LYS A 231 -17.40 3.98 17.92
CA LYS A 231 -17.22 3.29 19.21
C LYS A 231 -15.95 3.74 19.92
N ARG A 232 -14.85 3.93 19.20
CA ARG A 232 -13.59 4.43 19.77
C ARG A 232 -13.73 5.86 20.27
N PHE A 233 -14.33 6.74 19.46
CA PHE A 233 -14.62 8.13 19.85
C PHE A 233 -15.56 8.19 21.08
N LEU A 234 -16.62 7.39 21.10
CA LEU A 234 -17.54 7.28 22.24
C LEU A 234 -16.87 6.68 23.48
N SER A 235 -15.92 5.74 23.33
CA SER A 235 -15.19 5.18 24.47
C SER A 235 -14.21 6.18 25.09
N GLU A 236 -13.53 6.98 24.27
CA GLU A 236 -12.62 8.04 24.72
C GLU A 236 -13.40 9.20 25.37
N LEU A 237 -14.55 9.57 24.80
CA LEU A 237 -15.49 10.50 25.44
C LEU A 237 -16.05 9.94 26.74
N GLY A 238 -16.50 8.68 26.76
CA GLY A 238 -17.07 8.03 27.93
C GLY A 238 -16.09 7.95 29.12
N GLY A 239 -14.81 7.69 28.85
CA GLY A 239 -13.75 7.74 29.87
C GLY A 239 -13.57 9.15 30.46
N LYS A 240 -13.60 10.19 29.61
CA LYS A 240 -13.52 11.60 30.04
C LYS A 240 -14.77 12.07 30.78
N PHE A 241 -15.95 11.65 30.34
CA PHE A 241 -17.23 11.94 31.00
C PHE A 241 -17.32 11.27 32.37
N ARG A 242 -16.95 9.99 32.48
CA ARG A 242 -16.95 9.29 33.78
C ARG A 242 -16.00 9.93 34.79
N GLY A 243 -14.85 10.45 34.34
CA GLY A 243 -13.91 11.22 35.16
C GLY A 243 -14.40 12.64 35.52
N ALA A 244 -15.13 13.31 34.63
CA ALA A 244 -15.66 14.65 34.88
C ALA A 244 -16.88 14.66 35.81
N PHE A 245 -17.70 13.60 35.80
CA PHE A 245 -18.90 13.48 36.63
C PHE A 245 -18.68 12.74 37.96
N SER A 246 -17.48 12.19 38.22
CA SER A 246 -17.16 11.54 39.50
C SER A 246 -16.86 12.52 40.64
N SER A 247 -16.69 13.82 40.36
CA SER A 247 -16.57 14.84 41.40
C SER A 247 -17.29 16.14 41.02
N SER A 248 -18.08 16.69 41.94
CA SER A 248 -18.82 17.93 41.70
C SER A 248 -17.92 19.17 41.58
N ARG A 249 -16.71 19.13 42.15
CA ARG A 249 -15.69 20.20 42.02
C ARG A 249 -15.14 20.29 40.59
N TYR A 250 -14.81 19.15 39.97
CA TYR A 250 -14.31 19.11 38.59
C TYR A 250 -15.42 19.47 37.58
N PHE A 251 -16.66 19.04 37.80
CA PHE A 251 -17.80 19.42 36.98
C PHE A 251 -18.00 20.95 36.93
N ARG A 252 -17.87 21.63 38.08
CA ARG A 252 -18.01 23.10 38.17
C ARG A 252 -16.91 23.85 37.42
N LEU A 253 -15.70 23.27 37.38
CA LEU A 253 -14.51 23.82 36.71
C LEU A 253 -14.57 23.63 35.18
N VAL A 254 -15.14 22.51 34.72
CA VAL A 254 -15.39 22.25 33.29
C VAL A 254 -16.52 23.12 32.74
N MET A 255 -17.54 23.43 33.55
CA MET A 255 -18.64 24.34 33.14
C MET A 255 -18.24 25.81 33.04
N THR A 256 -17.07 26.21 33.57
CA THR A 256 -16.59 27.61 33.55
C THR A 256 -15.59 27.93 32.43
N GLN A 257 -14.97 26.92 31.81
CA GLN A 257 -14.13 27.11 30.61
C GLN A 257 -14.99 26.94 29.34
N ARG A 258 -14.63 27.56 28.20
CA ARG A 258 -15.42 27.74 26.95
C ARG A 258 -15.96 26.47 26.23
N THR A 259 -16.14 25.35 26.91
CA THR A 259 -16.74 24.09 26.45
C THR A 259 -18.26 23.91 26.63
N PRO A 260 -19.05 24.72 27.39
CA PRO A 260 -20.49 24.45 27.56
C PRO A 260 -21.27 24.66 26.26
N ALA A 261 -20.79 25.53 25.35
CA ALA A 261 -21.40 25.72 24.04
C ALA A 261 -21.37 24.42 23.22
N TYR A 262 -20.24 23.70 23.17
CA TYR A 262 -20.13 22.44 22.43
C TYR A 262 -21.00 21.33 23.03
N PHE A 263 -21.11 21.25 24.37
CA PHE A 263 -22.02 20.31 25.02
C PHE A 263 -23.48 20.66 24.78
N TYR A 264 -23.83 21.94 24.79
CA TYR A 264 -25.17 22.42 24.46
C TYR A 264 -25.55 22.12 23.01
N TYR A 265 -24.65 22.38 22.05
CA TYR A 265 -24.86 22.02 20.64
C TYR A 265 -24.96 20.50 20.44
N PHE A 266 -24.12 19.72 21.09
CA PHE A 266 -24.20 18.26 21.05
C PHE A 266 -25.54 17.75 21.61
N PHE A 267 -25.98 18.29 22.75
CA PHE A 267 -27.27 17.95 23.35
C PHE A 267 -28.43 18.33 22.44
N LEU A 268 -28.40 19.52 21.83
CA LEU A 268 -29.40 19.93 20.85
C LEU A 268 -29.44 18.99 19.64
N ILE A 269 -28.29 18.62 19.08
CA ILE A 269 -28.22 17.69 17.94
C ILE A 269 -28.83 16.33 18.32
N VAL A 270 -28.48 15.79 19.49
CA VAL A 270 -29.05 14.52 19.98
C VAL A 270 -30.55 14.64 20.24
N LEU A 271 -31.02 15.76 20.80
CA LEU A 271 -32.44 16.04 21.02
C LEU A 271 -33.21 16.10 19.70
N PHE A 272 -32.67 16.75 18.67
CA PHE A 272 -33.30 16.83 17.35
C PHE A 272 -33.34 15.46 16.65
N ILE A 273 -32.27 14.67 16.74
CA ILE A 273 -32.27 13.28 16.23
C ILE A 273 -33.31 12.45 16.98
N PHE A 274 -33.40 12.58 18.31
CA PHE A 274 -34.39 11.88 19.11
C PHE A 274 -35.83 12.28 18.72
N LEU A 275 -36.11 13.58 18.58
CA LEU A 275 -37.41 14.08 18.14
C LEU A 275 -37.76 13.58 16.74
N ALA A 276 -36.80 13.60 15.81
CA ALA A 276 -36.98 13.14 14.44
C ALA A 276 -37.33 11.65 14.35
N ILE A 277 -36.90 10.83 15.31
CA ILE A 277 -37.23 9.39 15.35
C ILE A 277 -38.50 9.13 16.18
N TYR A 278 -38.61 9.75 17.35
CA TYR A 278 -39.68 9.49 18.31
C TYR A 278 -41.03 10.04 17.86
N VAL A 279 -41.07 11.26 17.30
CA VAL A 279 -42.33 11.91 16.87
C VAL A 279 -43.01 11.12 15.74
N PRO A 280 -42.33 10.72 14.65
CA PRO A 280 -42.95 9.90 13.61
C PRO A 280 -43.39 8.53 14.12
N MET A 281 -42.64 7.89 15.01
CA MET A 281 -43.04 6.62 15.62
C MET A 281 -44.37 6.75 16.38
N LYS A 282 -44.48 7.72 17.28
CA LYS A 282 -45.71 8.00 18.05
C LYS A 282 -46.87 8.42 17.16
N TRP A 283 -46.63 9.25 16.14
CA TRP A 283 -47.64 9.66 15.18
C TRP A 283 -48.16 8.49 14.35
N SER A 284 -47.27 7.60 13.89
CA SER A 284 -47.66 6.40 13.14
C SER A 284 -48.48 5.41 13.97
N SER A 285 -48.23 5.33 15.28
CA SER A 285 -49.00 4.53 16.22
C SER A 285 -50.38 5.13 16.47
N TYR A 286 -50.47 6.46 16.64
CA TYR A 286 -51.73 7.17 16.78
C TYR A 286 -52.60 7.06 15.52
N SER A 287 -52.01 7.25 14.34
CA SER A 287 -52.71 7.11 13.06
C SER A 287 -53.23 5.70 12.83
N ARG A 288 -52.45 4.66 13.18
CA ARG A 288 -52.89 3.26 13.07
C ARG A 288 -54.03 2.93 14.02
N ASN A 289 -53.98 3.42 15.26
CA ASN A 289 -55.06 3.21 16.22
C ASN A 289 -56.37 3.89 15.77
N LYS A 290 -56.28 5.12 15.25
CA LYS A 290 -57.45 5.85 14.74
C LYS A 290 -58.03 5.21 13.48
N LEU A 291 -57.18 4.66 12.61
CA LEU A 291 -57.61 3.94 11.41
C LEU A 291 -58.28 2.60 11.76
N ASN A 292 -57.76 1.89 12.76
CA ASN A 292 -58.40 0.68 13.29
C ASN A 292 -59.75 0.98 13.95
N GLU A 293 -59.86 2.09 14.69
CA GLU A 293 -61.12 2.50 15.31
C GLU A 293 -62.17 2.89 14.25
N LEU A 294 -61.76 3.57 13.18
CA LEU A 294 -62.63 3.90 12.05
C LEU A 294 -63.06 2.65 11.26
N ASN A 295 -62.14 1.71 11.03
CA ASN A 295 -62.47 0.45 10.36
C ASN A 295 -63.44 -0.39 11.18
N ASN A 296 -63.26 -0.45 12.51
CA ASN A 296 -64.17 -1.14 13.41
C ASN A 296 -65.56 -0.50 13.45
N ARG A 297 -65.65 0.84 13.35
CA ARG A 297 -66.94 1.54 13.22
C ARG A 297 -67.59 1.31 11.87
N ALA A 298 -66.80 1.29 10.79
CA ALA A 298 -67.31 1.02 9.43
C ALA A 298 -67.84 -0.42 9.30
N THR A 299 -67.15 -1.41 9.87
CA THR A 299 -67.63 -2.79 9.90
C THR A 299 -68.86 -2.96 10.80
N ALA A 300 -68.94 -2.26 11.95
CA ALA A 300 -70.13 -2.27 12.81
C ALA A 300 -71.38 -1.66 12.15
N VAL A 301 -71.20 -0.64 11.29
CA VAL A 301 -72.29 -0.04 10.50
C VAL A 301 -72.72 -0.96 9.36
N GLN A 302 -71.77 -1.65 8.69
CA GLN A 302 -72.09 -2.64 7.64
C GLN A 302 -72.73 -3.92 8.20
N SER A 303 -72.39 -4.34 9.42
CA SER A 303 -72.99 -5.49 10.10
C SER A 303 -74.33 -5.18 10.80
N GLY A 304 -74.88 -3.98 10.59
CA GLY A 304 -76.23 -3.60 11.04
C GLY A 304 -76.42 -3.52 12.56
N THR A 305 -75.34 -3.36 13.34
CA THR A 305 -75.38 -3.41 14.81
C THR A 305 -75.48 -2.02 15.45
N LEU A 306 -75.42 -0.94 14.65
CA LEU A 306 -75.69 0.43 15.06
C LEU A 306 -76.86 0.97 14.22
N ARG A 307 -78.03 1.06 14.84
CA ARG A 307 -79.11 1.98 14.45
C ARG A 307 -79.05 3.18 15.36
#